data_AF-A0A960VFF3-F1
#
_entry.id   AF-A0A960VFF3-F1
#
_cell.length_a   1.000
_cell.length_b   1.000
_cell.length_c   1.000
_cell.angle_alpha   90.00
_cell.angle_beta   90.00
_cell.angle_gamma   90.00
#
_symmetry.space_group_name_H-M   'P 1'
#
loop_
_entity.id
_entity.type
_entity.pdbx_description
1 polymer ?
#
loop_
_entity_poly.entity_id
_entity_poly.type
_entity_poly.pdbx_seq_one_letter_code
_entity_poly.pdbx_strand_id
1 'polypeptide(L)'
;MGESFTNPFTDPFLPPTQQSHFHKVIALHEEKDLDWSKVSRAMPVLPRGWYELSRLPVEDRIEFTRVFWLAKLPDSAFVNEIFEKRIVSFFDQIEEIGIYATKVAERLPFEIHMVYGLANASGFFVGFPPATINHIENLEKQFSNVGLPSDYIGFLQIHDGFSKYTDTGLIKIREMSKTYLKFQQMLGEEIIVAPDGQVISPSSLIPFYESYGLHCYQCFFTEWCPSGEMGNIYFSEHEKMMSNFFDSTSTTSQLAFPTFLDWLCFYLEDTA
;
A
#
# COMPACT_ATOMS: atom_id res chain seq x y z
N MET A 1 -18.84 -28.11 -11.27
CA MET A 1 -17.51 -28.62 -10.88
C MET A 1 -16.86 -27.49 -10.13
N GLY A 2 -16.66 -27.64 -8.82
CA GLY A 2 -16.09 -26.58 -8.00
C GLY A 2 -14.57 -26.57 -8.20
N GLU A 3 -14.05 -25.49 -8.75
CA GLU A 3 -12.61 -25.23 -8.71
C GLU A 3 -12.24 -24.94 -7.25
N SER A 4 -11.26 -25.68 -6.74
CA SER A 4 -10.73 -25.46 -5.40
C SER A 4 -9.92 -24.18 -5.41
N PHE A 5 -10.40 -23.15 -4.73
CA PHE A 5 -9.60 -21.96 -4.44
C PHE A 5 -8.35 -22.40 -3.66
N THR A 6 -7.19 -22.27 -4.30
CA THR A 6 -5.89 -22.43 -3.65
C THR A 6 -5.69 -21.27 -2.69
N ASN A 7 -5.21 -21.55 -1.48
CA ASN A 7 -4.87 -20.53 -0.49
C ASN A 7 -3.96 -19.46 -1.14
N PRO A 8 -4.37 -18.20 -1.25
CA PRO A 8 -3.58 -17.16 -1.91
C PRO A 8 -2.27 -16.85 -1.19
N PHE A 9 -2.13 -17.34 0.05
CA PHE A 9 -0.95 -17.15 0.87
C PHE A 9 0.06 -18.32 0.83
N THR A 10 -0.13 -19.30 -0.05
CA THR A 10 0.86 -20.37 -0.30
C THR A 10 1.55 -20.18 -1.63
N ASP A 11 2.83 -19.79 -1.59
CA ASP A 11 3.71 -19.78 -2.77
C ASP A 11 4.23 -21.21 -3.05
N PRO A 12 3.87 -21.82 -4.20
CA PRO A 12 4.33 -23.15 -4.56
C PRO A 12 5.83 -23.23 -4.90
N PHE A 13 6.54 -22.10 -5.01
CA PHE A 13 7.95 -22.03 -5.40
C PHE A 13 8.92 -21.78 -4.24
N LEU A 14 8.45 -21.59 -3.01
CA LEU A 14 9.33 -21.42 -1.85
C LEU A 14 9.93 -22.77 -1.37
N PRO A 15 11.21 -22.80 -0.99
CA PRO A 15 11.81 -23.96 -0.34
C PRO A 15 11.08 -24.27 0.98
N PRO A 16 10.97 -25.55 1.40
CA PRO A 16 10.17 -25.98 2.56
C PRO A 16 10.52 -25.30 3.89
N THR A 17 11.69 -24.67 3.99
CA THR A 17 12.19 -24.01 5.19
C THR A 17 11.76 -22.54 5.33
N GLN A 18 11.12 -21.96 4.31
CA GLN A 18 10.65 -20.55 4.30
C GLN A 18 9.14 -20.40 4.13
N GLN A 19 8.38 -21.51 4.09
CA GLN A 19 6.93 -21.43 4.10
C GLN A 19 6.46 -20.99 5.49
N SER A 20 6.10 -19.71 5.61
CA SER A 20 5.27 -19.20 6.70
C SER A 20 3.93 -19.93 6.64
N HIS A 21 3.84 -21.08 7.30
CA HIS A 21 2.59 -21.81 7.43
C HIS A 21 1.70 -21.03 8.40
N PHE A 22 0.63 -20.42 7.88
CA PHE A 22 -0.39 -19.86 8.73
C PHE A 22 -0.93 -20.94 9.65
N HIS A 23 -0.94 -20.66 10.95
CA HIS A 23 -1.62 -21.50 11.92
C HIS A 23 -3.13 -21.51 11.67
N LYS A 24 -3.71 -20.37 11.24
CA LYS A 24 -5.12 -20.27 10.88
C LYS A 24 -5.37 -19.18 9.84
N VAL A 25 -6.27 -19.47 8.90
CA VAL A 25 -6.82 -18.51 7.93
C VAL A 25 -8.34 -18.61 8.00
N ILE A 26 -9.02 -17.47 8.04
CA ILE A 26 -10.48 -17.36 8.01
C ILE A 26 -10.87 -16.40 6.88
N ALA A 27 -11.50 -16.92 5.84
CA ALA A 27 -12.12 -16.12 4.79
C ALA A 27 -13.50 -15.64 5.28
N LEU A 28 -13.57 -14.41 5.80
CA LEU A 28 -14.81 -13.92 6.43
C LEU A 28 -15.99 -13.94 5.46
N HIS A 29 -15.76 -13.68 4.18
CA HIS A 29 -16.78 -13.64 3.14
C HIS A 29 -17.40 -15.01 2.80
N GLU A 30 -16.73 -16.12 3.15
CA GLU A 30 -17.27 -17.48 3.02
C GLU A 30 -18.03 -17.92 4.27
N GLU A 31 -17.64 -17.40 5.43
CA GLU A 31 -18.14 -17.78 6.75
C GLU A 31 -19.41 -17.02 7.16
N LYS A 32 -20.54 -17.32 6.49
CA LYS A 32 -21.81 -16.58 6.62
C LYS A 32 -22.44 -16.59 8.02
N ASP A 33 -22.14 -17.62 8.83
CA ASP A 33 -22.73 -17.81 10.16
C ASP A 33 -21.98 -17.07 11.29
N LEU A 34 -20.87 -16.40 10.98
CA LEU A 34 -20.10 -15.64 11.96
C LEU A 34 -20.80 -14.33 12.33
N ASP A 35 -21.29 -14.26 13.57
CA ASP A 35 -21.87 -13.05 14.18
C ASP A 35 -20.80 -12.01 14.56
N TRP A 36 -21.10 -10.73 14.29
CA TRP A 36 -20.22 -9.61 14.61
C TRP A 36 -19.80 -9.56 16.08
N SER A 37 -20.69 -9.90 17.02
CA SER A 37 -20.37 -9.86 18.46
C SER A 37 -19.33 -10.91 18.84
N LYS A 38 -19.22 -12.01 18.09
CA LYS A 38 -18.15 -13.01 18.25
C LYS A 38 -16.88 -12.56 17.55
N VAL A 39 -17.00 -12.08 16.30
CA VAL A 39 -15.86 -11.68 15.48
C VAL A 39 -15.12 -10.51 16.12
N SER A 40 -15.80 -9.43 16.51
CA SER A 40 -15.20 -8.24 17.13
C SER A 40 -14.45 -8.55 18.44
N ARG A 41 -14.87 -9.57 19.20
CA ARG A 41 -14.14 -10.02 20.38
C ARG A 41 -12.88 -10.80 20.04
N ALA A 42 -12.92 -11.61 19.00
CA ALA A 42 -11.77 -12.40 18.55
C ALA A 42 -10.76 -11.58 17.73
N MET A 43 -11.24 -10.55 17.03
CA MET A 43 -10.51 -9.74 16.06
C MET A 43 -10.83 -8.25 16.30
N PRO A 44 -10.37 -7.66 17.41
CA PRO A 44 -10.73 -6.29 17.78
C PRO A 44 -10.23 -5.22 16.79
N VAL A 45 -9.28 -5.57 15.93
CA VAL A 45 -8.73 -4.69 14.89
C VAL A 45 -9.50 -4.74 13.57
N LEU A 46 -10.47 -5.66 13.41
CA LEU A 46 -11.30 -5.74 12.21
C LEU A 46 -12.25 -4.54 12.16
N PRO A 47 -12.21 -3.70 11.12
CA PRO A 47 -13.20 -2.65 10.95
C PRO A 47 -14.59 -3.25 10.75
N ARG A 48 -15.59 -2.70 11.44
CA ARG A 48 -16.98 -3.14 11.27
C ARG A 48 -17.45 -3.05 9.81
N GLY A 49 -17.06 -1.98 9.12
CA GLY A 49 -17.38 -1.82 7.69
C GLY A 49 -16.82 -2.94 6.82
N TRP A 50 -15.64 -3.48 7.13
CA TRP A 50 -15.07 -4.62 6.39
C TRP A 50 -15.82 -5.93 6.69
N TYR A 51 -16.27 -6.13 7.93
CA TYR A 51 -17.16 -7.25 8.25
C TYR A 51 -18.47 -7.16 7.47
N GLU A 52 -19.11 -5.98 7.45
CA GLU A 52 -20.37 -5.76 6.74
C GLU A 52 -20.17 -5.94 5.22
N LEU A 53 -19.10 -5.40 4.66
CA LEU A 53 -18.69 -5.61 3.27
C LEU A 53 -18.54 -7.10 2.95
N SER A 54 -17.91 -7.89 3.83
CA SER A 54 -17.76 -9.35 3.63
C SER A 54 -19.08 -10.12 3.53
N ARG A 55 -20.22 -9.53 3.95
CA ARG A 55 -21.54 -10.16 3.83
C ARG A 55 -22.21 -9.93 2.46
N LEU A 56 -21.68 -9.02 1.66
CA LEU A 56 -22.27 -8.66 0.38
C LEU A 56 -21.85 -9.63 -0.74
N PRO A 57 -22.64 -9.74 -1.83
CA PRO A 57 -22.21 -10.36 -3.09
C PRO A 57 -20.91 -9.74 -3.62
N VAL A 58 -20.17 -10.49 -4.43
CA VAL A 58 -18.85 -10.10 -4.92
C VAL A 58 -18.91 -8.75 -5.66
N GLU A 59 -19.91 -8.59 -6.53
CA GLU A 59 -20.11 -7.42 -7.37
C GLU A 59 -20.35 -6.16 -6.51
N ASP A 60 -21.17 -6.28 -5.47
CA ASP A 60 -21.42 -5.21 -4.51
C ASP A 60 -20.15 -4.87 -3.73
N ARG A 61 -19.34 -5.87 -3.33
CA ARG A 61 -18.07 -5.61 -2.63
C ARG A 61 -17.11 -4.79 -3.49
N ILE A 62 -16.99 -5.14 -4.76
CA ILE A 62 -16.16 -4.42 -5.73
C ILE A 62 -16.66 -2.99 -5.90
N GLU A 63 -17.95 -2.81 -6.18
CA GLU A 63 -18.53 -1.49 -6.43
C GLU A 63 -18.48 -0.58 -5.21
N PHE A 64 -18.85 -1.08 -4.02
CA PHE A 64 -18.76 -0.31 -2.78
C PHE A 64 -17.32 0.13 -2.49
N THR A 65 -16.36 -0.75 -2.71
CA THR A 65 -14.94 -0.43 -2.46
C THR A 65 -14.42 0.59 -3.45
N ARG A 66 -14.78 0.47 -4.74
CA ARG A 66 -14.46 1.45 -5.79
C ARG A 66 -14.99 2.84 -5.45
N VAL A 67 -16.29 2.93 -5.14
CA VAL A 67 -16.92 4.20 -4.76
C VAL A 67 -16.30 4.77 -3.48
N PHE A 68 -15.96 3.92 -2.51
CA PHE A 68 -15.30 4.35 -1.28
C PHE A 68 -13.91 4.94 -1.54
N TRP A 69 -13.11 4.32 -2.42
CA TRP A 69 -11.81 4.86 -2.82
C TRP A 69 -11.94 6.24 -3.47
N LEU A 70 -12.83 6.36 -4.46
CA LEU A 70 -13.07 7.63 -5.16
C LEU A 70 -13.59 8.74 -4.22
N ALA A 71 -14.37 8.38 -3.19
CA ALA A 71 -14.87 9.35 -2.22
C ALA A 71 -13.82 9.77 -1.16
N LYS A 72 -12.78 8.96 -0.95
CA LYS A 72 -11.76 9.19 0.09
C LYS A 72 -10.51 9.89 -0.41
N LEU A 73 -10.16 9.70 -1.67
CA LEU A 73 -8.97 10.31 -2.25
C LEU A 73 -9.31 11.74 -2.68
N PRO A 74 -8.42 12.72 -2.40
CA PRO A 74 -8.75 14.13 -2.55
C PRO A 74 -9.01 14.51 -4.02
N ASP A 75 -9.95 15.43 -4.16
CA ASP A 75 -10.44 15.95 -5.44
C ASP A 75 -9.51 17.09 -5.92
N SER A 76 -8.42 16.76 -6.62
CA SER A 76 -7.66 17.80 -7.33
C SER A 76 -8.21 17.95 -8.75
N ALA A 77 -8.78 19.13 -9.04
CA ALA A 77 -9.63 19.40 -10.20
C ALA A 77 -9.02 19.09 -11.59
N PHE A 78 -7.70 18.93 -11.70
CA PHE A 78 -7.01 18.55 -12.94
C PHE A 78 -6.64 17.06 -13.02
N VAL A 79 -6.51 16.40 -11.87
CA VAL A 79 -6.16 14.97 -11.76
C VAL A 79 -7.41 14.10 -11.86
N ASN A 80 -8.58 14.65 -11.52
CA ASN A 80 -9.81 13.87 -11.29
C ASN A 80 -10.20 12.97 -12.48
N GLU A 81 -10.26 13.44 -13.72
CA GLU A 81 -10.72 12.58 -14.82
C GLU A 81 -9.73 11.45 -15.17
N ILE A 82 -8.42 11.73 -15.18
CA ILE A 82 -7.40 10.71 -15.50
C ILE A 82 -7.28 9.72 -14.34
N PHE A 83 -7.27 10.23 -13.11
CA PHE A 83 -7.20 9.44 -11.90
C PHE A 83 -8.42 8.55 -11.73
N GLU A 84 -9.63 9.11 -11.84
CA GLU A 84 -10.88 8.34 -11.78
C GLU A 84 -10.88 7.23 -12.82
N LYS A 85 -10.51 7.53 -14.08
CA LYS A 85 -10.39 6.51 -15.14
C LYS A 85 -9.41 5.40 -14.77
N ARG A 86 -8.28 5.72 -14.15
CA ARG A 86 -7.27 4.74 -13.73
C ARG A 86 -7.75 3.88 -12.57
N ILE A 87 -8.41 4.48 -11.58
CA ILE A 87 -9.03 3.73 -10.48
C ILE A 87 -10.15 2.83 -11.01
N VAL A 88 -11.03 3.34 -11.88
CA VAL A 88 -12.06 2.53 -12.53
C VAL A 88 -11.42 1.37 -13.30
N SER A 89 -10.40 1.63 -14.12
CA SER A 89 -9.69 0.60 -14.86
C SER A 89 -9.02 -0.45 -13.96
N PHE A 90 -8.56 -0.08 -12.77
CA PHE A 90 -8.05 -1.03 -11.77
C PHE A 90 -9.18 -1.92 -11.24
N PHE A 91 -10.31 -1.34 -10.85
CA PHE A 91 -11.46 -2.10 -10.36
C PHE A 91 -12.14 -2.97 -11.44
N ASP A 92 -12.06 -2.58 -12.72
CA ASP A 92 -12.51 -3.40 -13.85
C ASP A 92 -11.68 -4.70 -14.00
N GLN A 93 -10.48 -4.76 -13.43
CA GLN A 93 -9.61 -5.95 -13.44
C GLN A 93 -9.80 -6.84 -12.21
N ILE A 94 -10.55 -6.39 -11.20
CA ILE A 94 -10.76 -7.14 -9.96
C ILE A 94 -11.92 -8.12 -10.16
N GLU A 95 -11.65 -9.41 -9.96
CA GLU A 95 -12.68 -10.45 -9.96
C GLU A 95 -13.27 -10.68 -8.57
N GLU A 96 -12.49 -10.41 -7.52
CA GLU A 96 -12.93 -10.61 -6.15
C GLU A 96 -12.28 -9.66 -5.16
N ILE A 97 -13.08 -9.17 -4.20
CA ILE A 97 -12.57 -8.58 -2.96
C ILE A 97 -12.93 -9.50 -1.80
N GLY A 98 -11.92 -10.08 -1.16
CA GLY A 98 -12.08 -10.97 -0.02
C GLY A 98 -11.51 -10.37 1.27
N ILE A 99 -12.23 -10.51 2.38
CA ILE A 99 -11.71 -10.14 3.71
C ILE A 99 -11.23 -11.39 4.42
N TYR A 100 -9.96 -11.38 4.85
CA TYR A 100 -9.28 -12.50 5.47
C TYR A 100 -8.76 -12.13 6.85
N ALA A 101 -8.88 -13.06 7.80
CA ALA A 101 -8.20 -13.00 9.07
C ALA A 101 -7.17 -14.14 9.15
N THR A 102 -5.90 -13.78 9.23
CA THR A 102 -4.78 -14.73 9.24
C THR A 102 -4.10 -14.72 10.60
N LYS A 103 -3.47 -15.85 10.96
CA LYS A 103 -2.77 -16.00 12.22
C LYS A 103 -1.59 -16.93 12.01
N VAL A 104 -0.38 -16.44 12.26
CA VAL A 104 0.86 -17.19 12.01
C VAL A 104 1.22 -18.14 13.16
N ALA A 105 0.74 -17.88 14.38
CA ALA A 105 0.93 -18.79 15.52
C ALA A 105 -0.25 -18.70 16.51
N GLU A 106 -0.54 -19.78 17.23
CA GLU A 106 -1.70 -19.91 18.13
C GLU A 106 -1.84 -18.79 19.17
N ARG A 107 -0.73 -18.21 19.64
CA ARG A 107 -0.73 -17.15 20.66
C ARG A 107 -0.74 -15.73 20.09
N LEU A 108 -0.55 -15.57 18.79
CA LEU A 108 -0.54 -14.25 18.16
C LEU A 108 -1.96 -13.78 17.83
N PRO A 109 -2.20 -12.46 17.78
CA PRO A 109 -3.48 -11.93 17.32
C PRO A 109 -3.71 -12.28 15.85
N PHE A 110 -4.97 -12.17 15.41
CA PHE A 110 -5.26 -12.20 13.99
C PHE A 110 -4.75 -10.92 13.32
N GLU A 111 -4.15 -11.06 12.15
CA GLU A 111 -3.94 -9.98 11.20
C GLU A 111 -5.09 -9.99 10.19
N ILE A 112 -5.57 -8.80 9.85
CA ILE A 112 -6.73 -8.63 8.98
C ILE A 112 -6.25 -8.07 7.65
N HIS A 113 -6.76 -8.63 6.57
CA HIS A 113 -6.39 -8.26 5.21
C HIS A 113 -7.65 -8.13 4.35
N MET A 114 -7.66 -7.12 3.49
CA MET A 114 -8.53 -7.05 2.33
C MET A 114 -7.70 -7.44 1.11
N VAL A 115 -8.12 -8.47 0.40
CA VAL A 115 -7.41 -9.00 -0.77
C VAL A 115 -8.22 -8.67 -2.01
N TYR A 116 -7.58 -8.02 -2.96
CA TYR A 116 -8.11 -7.68 -4.27
C TYR A 116 -7.56 -8.69 -5.29
N GLY A 117 -8.32 -9.73 -5.59
CA GLY A 117 -7.96 -10.76 -6.56
C GLY A 117 -8.16 -10.26 -7.99
N LEU A 118 -7.10 -10.29 -8.80
CA LEU A 118 -7.13 -9.87 -10.20
C LEU A 118 -7.58 -11.00 -11.11
N ALA A 119 -8.16 -10.61 -12.25
CA ALA A 119 -8.63 -11.52 -13.27
C ALA A 119 -7.54 -12.42 -13.84
N ASN A 120 -7.94 -13.60 -14.34
CA ASN A 120 -7.04 -14.56 -14.99
C ASN A 120 -5.84 -15.01 -14.13
N ALA A 121 -5.96 -14.94 -12.80
CA ALA A 121 -4.89 -15.24 -11.86
C ALA A 121 -3.60 -14.42 -12.10
N SER A 122 -3.71 -13.17 -12.60
CA SER A 122 -2.56 -12.29 -12.80
C SER A 122 -1.93 -11.80 -11.49
N GLY A 123 -2.62 -11.98 -10.37
CA GLY A 123 -2.09 -11.72 -9.03
C GLY A 123 -3.17 -11.20 -8.10
N PHE A 124 -2.73 -10.55 -7.02
CA PHE A 124 -3.62 -9.88 -6.08
C PHE A 124 -2.92 -8.70 -5.41
N PHE A 125 -3.72 -7.78 -4.88
CA PHE A 125 -3.25 -6.75 -3.95
C PHE A 125 -3.77 -7.04 -2.55
N VAL A 126 -3.01 -6.62 -1.54
CA VAL A 126 -3.37 -6.77 -0.13
C VAL A 126 -3.39 -5.41 0.52
N GLY A 127 -4.56 -5.00 1.01
CA GLY A 127 -4.74 -3.82 1.85
C GLY A 127 -4.93 -4.18 3.32
N PHE A 128 -4.37 -3.36 4.20
CA PHE A 128 -4.53 -3.49 5.65
C PHE A 128 -5.64 -2.57 6.17
N PRO A 129 -6.18 -2.80 7.38
CA PRO A 129 -7.20 -1.95 7.98
C PRO A 129 -6.79 -0.47 7.94
N PRO A 130 -7.74 0.47 7.78
CA PRO A 130 -7.42 1.88 7.70
C PRO A 130 -6.80 2.41 9.00
N ALA A 131 -5.96 3.43 8.86
CA ALA A 131 -5.36 4.12 9.98
C ALA A 131 -6.43 4.82 10.83
N THR A 132 -6.28 4.77 12.14
CA THR A 132 -7.14 5.53 13.06
C THR A 132 -6.73 7.00 13.06
N ILE A 133 -7.66 7.89 13.41
CA ILE A 133 -7.38 9.33 13.57
C ILE A 133 -6.16 9.54 14.48
N ASN A 134 -6.10 8.82 15.61
CA ASN A 134 -4.96 8.89 16.52
C ASN A 134 -3.63 8.47 15.88
N HIS A 135 -3.63 7.50 14.96
CA HIS A 135 -2.41 7.13 14.24
C HIS A 135 -1.99 8.23 13.27
N ILE A 136 -2.94 8.81 12.52
CA ILE A 136 -2.68 9.92 11.59
C ILE A 136 -2.11 11.12 12.35
N GLU A 137 -2.74 11.55 13.44
CA GLU A 137 -2.25 12.66 14.26
C GLU A 137 -0.85 12.40 14.82
N ASN A 138 -0.54 11.15 15.18
CA ASN A 138 0.79 10.79 15.66
C ASN A 138 1.84 10.83 14.54
N LEU A 139 1.49 10.39 13.33
CA LEU A 139 2.37 10.49 12.16
C LEU A 139 2.64 11.95 11.80
N GLU A 140 1.60 12.79 11.74
CA GLU A 140 1.72 14.22 11.47
C GLU A 140 2.59 14.93 12.51
N LYS A 141 2.49 14.54 13.79
CA LYS A 141 3.40 15.03 14.84
C LYS A 141 4.84 14.58 14.64
N GLN A 142 5.07 13.35 14.15
CA GLN A 142 6.42 12.83 13.89
C GLN A 142 7.10 13.55 12.73
N PHE A 143 6.34 13.93 11.71
CA PHE A 143 6.83 14.61 10.49
C PHE A 143 6.33 16.07 10.41
N SER A 144 6.15 16.73 11.55
CA SER A 144 5.50 18.05 11.63
C SER A 144 6.31 19.18 10.97
N ASN A 145 7.59 18.96 10.73
CA ASN A 145 8.51 19.91 10.11
C ASN A 145 8.40 19.96 8.57
N VAL A 146 7.81 18.93 7.95
CA VAL A 146 7.75 18.82 6.48
C VAL A 146 6.31 18.84 5.95
N GLY A 147 5.35 18.30 6.72
CA GLY A 147 3.95 18.15 6.29
C GLY A 147 3.81 17.09 5.20
N LEU A 148 3.26 15.92 5.54
CA LEU A 148 3.06 14.83 4.58
C LEU A 148 1.96 15.16 3.56
N PRO A 149 2.02 14.62 2.33
CA PRO A 149 1.01 14.88 1.30
C PRO A 149 -0.40 14.46 1.75
N SER A 150 -1.39 15.32 1.49
CA SER A 150 -2.77 15.10 1.92
C SER A 150 -3.42 13.89 1.24
N ASP A 151 -3.01 13.57 0.01
CA ASP A 151 -3.46 12.41 -0.74
C ASP A 151 -2.94 11.09 -0.16
N TYR A 152 -1.69 11.05 0.30
CA TYR A 152 -1.14 9.94 1.07
C TYR A 152 -1.91 9.73 2.39
N ILE A 153 -2.18 10.82 3.13
CA ILE A 153 -3.00 10.75 4.35
C ILE A 153 -4.43 10.26 4.04
N GLY A 154 -5.01 10.70 2.92
CA GLY A 154 -6.30 10.21 2.43
C GLY A 154 -6.29 8.70 2.16
N PHE A 155 -5.24 8.21 1.50
CA PHE A 155 -5.08 6.78 1.22
C PHE A 155 -4.91 5.94 2.49
N LEU A 156 -4.20 6.44 3.50
CA LEU A 156 -4.06 5.74 4.79
C LEU A 156 -5.40 5.55 5.51
N GLN A 157 -6.42 6.36 5.21
CA GLN A 157 -7.80 6.16 5.70
C GLN A 157 -8.58 5.07 4.95
N ILE A 158 -8.03 4.56 3.85
CA ILE A 158 -8.51 3.38 3.14
C ILE A 158 -7.70 2.17 3.60
N HIS A 159 -6.36 2.27 3.52
CA HIS A 159 -5.42 1.21 3.85
C HIS A 159 -4.16 1.72 4.57
N ASP A 160 -3.93 1.24 5.80
CA ASP A 160 -2.68 1.43 6.54
C ASP A 160 -1.64 0.38 6.13
N GLY A 161 -1.15 0.52 4.90
CA GLY A 161 -0.30 -0.46 4.21
C GLY A 161 -1.04 -1.13 3.05
N PHE A 162 -0.34 -1.35 1.94
CA PHE A 162 -0.88 -1.86 0.70
C PHE A 162 0.23 -2.48 -0.16
N SER A 163 0.07 -3.69 -0.68
CA SER A 163 1.12 -4.35 -1.48
C SER A 163 0.56 -5.20 -2.62
N LYS A 164 1.35 -5.37 -3.69
CA LYS A 164 1.09 -6.30 -4.80
C LYS A 164 1.79 -7.64 -4.52
N TYR A 165 1.06 -8.75 -4.54
CA TYR A 165 1.61 -10.10 -4.45
C TYR A 165 2.55 -10.33 -3.24
N THR A 166 3.83 -10.67 -3.47
CA THR A 166 4.86 -10.92 -2.46
C THR A 166 5.67 -9.67 -2.09
N ASP A 167 5.28 -8.51 -2.60
CA ASP A 167 5.96 -7.26 -2.35
C ASP A 167 5.81 -6.81 -0.88
N THR A 168 6.77 -6.01 -0.40
CA THR A 168 6.68 -5.38 0.94
C THR A 168 5.64 -4.27 0.92
N GLY A 169 5.67 -3.44 -0.12
CA GLY A 169 4.63 -2.47 -0.42
C GLY A 169 4.71 -1.20 0.42
N LEU A 170 3.54 -0.55 0.53
CA LEU A 170 3.35 0.67 1.33
C LEU A 170 3.61 0.37 2.80
N ILE A 171 4.50 1.17 3.40
CA ILE A 171 4.90 1.05 4.80
C ILE A 171 3.71 1.45 5.69
N LYS A 172 3.38 0.57 6.64
CA LYS A 172 2.36 0.84 7.66
C LYS A 172 2.79 2.03 8.52
N ILE A 173 1.85 2.88 8.90
CA ILE A 173 2.07 4.11 9.67
C ILE A 173 2.84 3.87 10.98
N ARG A 174 2.60 2.73 11.62
CA ARG A 174 3.25 2.34 12.87
C ARG A 174 4.73 2.02 12.70
N GLU A 175 5.12 1.62 11.49
CA GLU A 175 6.50 1.27 11.16
C GLU A 175 7.24 2.43 10.49
N MET A 176 6.54 3.43 9.93
CA MET A 176 7.12 4.60 9.25
C MET A 176 8.32 5.22 9.98
N SER A 177 8.18 5.56 11.27
CA SER A 177 9.27 6.14 12.06
C SER A 177 10.50 5.22 12.15
N LYS A 178 10.27 3.93 12.39
CA LYS A 178 11.33 2.93 12.52
C LYS A 178 12.02 2.69 11.18
N THR A 179 11.24 2.61 10.10
CA THR A 179 11.76 2.45 8.74
C THR A 179 12.54 3.68 8.31
N TYR A 180 12.05 4.89 8.58
CA TYR A 180 12.80 6.13 8.34
C TYR A 180 14.15 6.12 9.08
N LEU A 181 14.17 5.80 10.39
CA LEU A 181 15.43 5.74 11.13
C LEU A 181 16.40 4.68 10.59
N LYS A 182 15.89 3.49 10.23
CA LYS A 182 16.70 2.43 9.60
C LYS A 182 17.25 2.89 8.25
N PHE A 183 16.42 3.56 7.46
CA PHE A 183 16.79 4.11 6.15
C PHE A 183 17.86 5.19 6.30
N GLN A 184 17.71 6.13 7.24
CA GLN A 184 18.74 7.14 7.52
C GLN A 184 20.05 6.51 8.02
N GLN A 185 19.98 5.46 8.83
CA GLN A 185 21.18 4.72 9.28
C GLN A 185 21.88 3.99 8.13
N MET A 186 21.10 3.41 7.21
CA MET A 186 21.60 2.75 6.01
C MET A 186 22.35 3.73 5.10
N LEU A 187 21.80 4.93 4.93
CA LEU A 187 22.44 6.01 4.15
C LEU A 187 23.64 6.63 4.86
N GLY A 188 23.68 6.62 6.20
CA GLY A 188 24.81 7.12 6.98
C GLY A 188 25.16 8.58 6.64
N GLU A 189 26.45 8.84 6.39
CA GLU A 189 26.96 10.14 5.90
C GLU A 189 27.15 10.15 4.37
N GLU A 190 26.57 9.19 3.64
CA GLU A 190 26.76 9.10 2.20
C GLU A 190 26.20 10.33 1.49
N ILE A 191 26.99 10.86 0.55
CA ILE A 191 26.58 11.95 -0.33
C ILE A 191 25.70 11.35 -1.41
N ILE A 192 24.40 11.64 -1.34
CA ILE A 192 23.47 11.31 -2.42
C ILE A 192 23.60 12.41 -3.48
N VAL A 193 23.86 12.02 -4.72
CA VAL A 193 23.98 12.96 -5.83
C VAL A 193 22.87 12.65 -6.84
N ALA A 194 22.00 13.62 -7.07
CA ALA A 194 20.97 13.54 -8.09
C ALA A 194 21.59 13.48 -9.50
N PRO A 195 20.85 13.04 -10.53
CA PRO A 195 21.37 12.93 -11.90
C PRO A 195 21.91 14.25 -12.49
N ASP A 196 21.48 15.40 -11.99
CA ASP A 196 21.95 16.73 -12.40
C ASP A 196 23.21 17.20 -11.63
N GLY A 197 23.70 16.39 -10.68
CA GLY A 197 24.83 16.71 -9.83
C GLY A 197 24.47 17.41 -8.52
N GLN A 198 23.19 17.66 -8.23
CA GLN A 198 22.78 18.24 -6.95
C GLN A 198 23.04 17.26 -5.81
N VAL A 199 23.68 17.74 -4.74
CA VAL A 199 23.82 16.97 -3.51
C VAL A 199 22.51 17.02 -2.73
N ILE A 200 21.94 15.84 -2.46
CA ILE A 200 20.70 15.68 -1.70
C ILE A 200 21.05 15.24 -0.27
N SER A 201 20.42 15.88 0.71
CA SER A 201 20.51 15.43 2.09
C SER A 201 19.71 14.14 2.29
N PRO A 202 20.28 13.05 2.82
CA PRO A 202 19.53 11.84 3.17
C PRO A 202 18.26 12.11 4.00
N SER A 203 18.33 13.08 4.90
CA SER A 203 17.22 13.45 5.80
C SER A 203 15.99 14.02 5.08
N SER A 204 16.16 14.50 3.85
CA SER A 204 15.08 15.02 2.98
C SER A 204 14.23 13.92 2.33
N LEU A 205 14.63 12.65 2.48
CA LEU A 205 13.97 11.49 1.88
C LEU A 205 13.23 10.70 2.95
N ILE A 206 11.90 10.61 2.81
CA ILE A 206 11.03 9.89 3.74
C ILE A 206 10.45 8.67 3.00
N PRO A 207 10.91 7.44 3.28
CA PRO A 207 10.41 6.26 2.60
C PRO A 207 8.97 5.98 3.03
N PHE A 208 8.08 5.78 2.06
CA PHE A 208 6.69 5.36 2.29
C PHE A 208 6.36 4.02 1.64
N TYR A 209 7.25 3.51 0.79
CA TYR A 209 7.15 2.20 0.14
C TYR A 209 8.54 1.56 0.04
N GLU A 210 8.58 0.23 0.19
CA GLU A 210 9.77 -0.60 0.02
C GLU A 210 9.44 -1.77 -0.91
N SER A 211 10.34 -2.07 -1.85
CA SER A 211 10.24 -3.26 -2.69
C SER A 211 10.87 -4.46 -1.99
N TYR A 212 10.19 -5.62 -2.01
CA TYR A 212 10.63 -6.81 -1.30
C TYR A 212 12.05 -7.26 -1.66
N GLY A 213 12.93 -7.31 -0.65
CA GLY A 213 14.25 -7.94 -0.75
C GLY A 213 15.29 -7.18 -1.58
N LEU A 214 14.96 -6.01 -2.12
CA LEU A 214 15.84 -5.27 -3.04
C LEU A 214 16.40 -3.96 -2.45
N HIS A 215 15.95 -3.55 -1.26
CA HIS A 215 16.28 -2.24 -0.66
C HIS A 215 16.10 -1.08 -1.65
N CYS A 216 15.00 -1.17 -2.40
CA CYS A 216 14.53 -0.11 -3.29
C CYS A 216 13.31 0.55 -2.66
N TYR A 217 13.30 1.88 -2.64
CA TYR A 217 12.34 2.68 -1.91
C TYR A 217 11.68 3.68 -2.84
N GLN A 218 10.44 4.01 -2.53
CA GLN A 218 9.82 5.24 -2.99
C GLN A 218 9.72 6.18 -1.78
N CYS A 219 10.26 7.38 -1.98
CA CYS A 219 10.47 8.35 -0.91
C CYS A 219 9.76 9.65 -1.24
N PHE A 220 9.06 10.23 -0.27
CA PHE A 220 8.71 11.65 -0.35
C PHE A 220 9.98 12.47 -0.27
N PHE A 221 10.11 13.44 -1.18
CA PHE A 221 11.28 14.32 -1.24
C PHE A 221 10.92 15.72 -0.80
N THR A 222 11.42 16.14 0.36
CA THR A 222 11.00 17.39 1.02
C THR A 222 11.43 18.65 0.28
N GLU A 223 12.39 18.54 -0.66
CA GLU A 223 12.88 19.67 -1.45
C GLU A 223 12.23 19.76 -2.84
N TRP A 224 11.33 18.82 -3.20
CA TRP A 224 10.66 18.79 -4.50
C TRP A 224 9.13 18.81 -4.33
N CYS A 225 8.53 19.98 -4.58
CA CYS A 225 7.09 20.20 -4.43
C CYS A 225 6.42 20.68 -5.75
N PRO A 226 6.34 19.84 -6.79
CA PRO A 226 5.92 20.26 -8.14
C PRO A 226 4.45 20.70 -8.23
N SER A 227 3.60 20.25 -7.31
CA SER A 227 2.14 20.51 -7.28
C SER A 227 1.72 21.35 -6.06
N GLY A 228 2.69 21.85 -5.28
CA GLY A 228 2.44 22.50 -3.98
C GLY A 228 2.49 21.56 -2.78
N GLU A 229 2.55 20.24 -2.99
CA GLU A 229 2.86 19.21 -1.99
C GLU A 229 4.12 18.43 -2.41
N MET A 230 4.70 17.66 -1.47
CA MET A 230 5.90 16.86 -1.76
C MET A 230 5.62 15.80 -2.83
N GLY A 231 6.45 15.82 -3.89
CA GLY A 231 6.52 14.72 -4.84
C GLY A 231 7.26 13.51 -4.26
N ASN A 232 7.31 12.43 -5.02
CA ASN A 232 8.05 11.23 -4.65
C ASN A 232 9.00 10.74 -5.73
N ILE A 233 10.10 10.14 -5.27
CA ILE A 233 11.19 9.68 -6.11
C ILE A 233 11.64 8.29 -5.70
N TYR A 234 12.05 7.50 -6.68
CA TYR A 234 12.66 6.21 -6.46
C TYR A 234 14.10 6.37 -5.99
N PHE A 235 14.49 5.52 -5.04
CA PHE A 235 15.85 5.36 -4.57
C PHE A 235 16.22 3.88 -4.52
N SER A 236 17.34 3.50 -5.16
CA SER A 236 17.93 2.17 -5.05
C SER A 236 19.22 2.24 -4.25
N GLU A 237 19.28 1.50 -3.14
CA GLU A 237 20.51 1.39 -2.35
C GLU A 237 21.64 0.74 -3.16
N HIS A 238 21.34 -0.36 -3.88
CA HIS A 238 22.33 -1.15 -4.60
C HIS A 238 22.99 -0.35 -5.74
N GLU A 239 22.17 0.35 -6.53
CA GLU A 239 22.68 1.16 -7.63
C GLU A 239 23.21 2.52 -7.17
N LYS A 240 22.88 2.92 -5.93
CA LYS A 240 23.06 4.29 -5.42
C LYS A 240 22.46 5.33 -6.37
N MET A 241 21.36 4.95 -7.02
CA MET A 241 20.70 5.76 -8.02
C MET A 241 19.37 6.26 -7.49
N MET A 242 19.06 7.47 -7.91
CA MET A 242 17.81 8.14 -7.66
C MET A 242 17.18 8.54 -8.99
N SER A 243 15.85 8.57 -9.03
CA SER A 243 15.10 9.10 -10.17
C SER A 243 15.59 10.47 -10.64
N ASN A 244 15.57 10.68 -11.95
CA ASN A 244 15.71 12.03 -12.51
C ASN A 244 14.36 12.74 -12.47
N PHE A 245 14.10 13.52 -11.41
CA PHE A 245 12.84 14.24 -11.24
C PHE A 245 12.77 15.60 -11.97
N PHE A 246 13.83 15.99 -12.69
CA PHE A 246 13.90 17.27 -13.43
C PHE A 246 13.45 17.15 -14.89
N ASP A 247 13.54 15.96 -15.48
CA ASP A 247 13.30 15.77 -16.89
C ASP A 247 11.84 15.36 -17.13
N SER A 248 11.00 16.32 -17.54
CA SER A 248 9.56 16.14 -17.71
C SER A 248 9.16 15.22 -18.88
N THR A 249 10.09 14.53 -19.53
CA THR A 249 9.82 13.81 -20.79
C THR A 249 9.14 12.45 -20.62
N SER A 250 9.19 11.81 -19.43
CA SER A 250 8.22 10.77 -19.01
C SER A 250 8.41 10.36 -17.53
N THR A 251 7.39 10.60 -16.70
CA THR A 251 7.37 10.23 -15.26
C THR A 251 7.52 8.72 -15.03
N THR A 252 7.02 7.88 -15.94
CA THR A 252 7.06 6.41 -15.83
C THR A 252 8.44 5.81 -16.05
N SER A 253 9.29 6.39 -16.90
CA SER A 253 10.65 5.86 -17.11
C SER A 253 11.61 6.28 -16.00
N GLN A 254 11.26 7.32 -15.26
CA GLN A 254 12.11 7.91 -14.23
C GLN A 254 11.71 7.49 -12.82
N LEU A 255 10.51 6.92 -12.63
CA LEU A 255 9.98 6.54 -11.31
C LEU A 255 9.89 7.71 -10.32
N ALA A 256 9.71 8.93 -10.83
CA ALA A 256 9.45 10.14 -10.07
C ALA A 256 8.05 10.67 -10.38
N PHE A 257 7.28 10.96 -9.34
CA PHE A 257 5.86 11.28 -9.45
C PHE A 257 5.53 12.58 -8.71
N PRO A 258 4.81 13.52 -9.36
CA PRO A 258 4.45 14.81 -8.75
C PRO A 258 3.56 14.71 -7.50
N THR A 259 2.79 13.62 -7.37
CA THR A 259 1.89 13.36 -6.25
C THR A 259 1.95 11.89 -5.83
N PHE A 260 1.45 11.57 -4.64
CA PHE A 260 1.29 10.17 -4.23
C PHE A 260 0.24 9.48 -5.10
N LEU A 261 -0.81 10.17 -5.52
CA LEU A 261 -1.81 9.58 -6.43
C LEU A 261 -1.23 9.18 -7.79
N ASP A 262 -0.32 9.98 -8.35
CA ASP A 262 0.37 9.63 -9.61
C ASP A 262 1.18 8.34 -9.44
N TRP A 263 1.89 8.19 -8.32
CA TRP A 263 2.60 6.96 -7.98
C TRP A 263 1.64 5.79 -7.77
N LEU A 264 0.54 6.00 -7.04
CA LEU A 264 -0.46 4.95 -6.79
C LEU A 264 -1.06 4.47 -8.11
N CYS A 265 -1.40 5.38 -9.01
CA CYS A 265 -1.88 5.05 -10.34
C CYS A 265 -0.88 4.20 -11.13
N PHE A 266 0.41 4.54 -11.07
CA PHE A 266 1.46 3.72 -11.67
C PHE A 266 1.59 2.35 -10.98
N TYR A 267 1.50 2.29 -9.65
CA TYR A 267 1.61 1.04 -8.87
C TYR A 267 0.46 0.07 -9.13
N LEU A 268 -0.73 0.59 -9.44
CA LEU A 268 -1.92 -0.19 -9.77
C LEU A 268 -1.97 -0.65 -11.23
N GLU A 269 -1.15 -0.09 -12.12
CA GLU A 269 -1.06 -0.57 -13.49
C GLU A 269 -0.50 -1.99 -13.52
N ASP A 270 -1.10 -2.84 -14.36
CA ASP A 270 -0.58 -4.18 -14.55
C ASP A 270 0.66 -4.10 -15.44
N THR A 271 1.83 -4.21 -14.82
CA THR A 271 3.07 -4.50 -15.54
C THR A 271 3.03 -5.97 -15.97
N ALA A 272 2.33 -6.23 -17.06
CA ALA A 272 2.51 -7.45 -17.85
C ALA A 272 3.83 -7.40 -18.65
#